data_AF-A0A921MU18-F1
#
_entry.id   AF-A0A921MU18-F1
#
_cell.length_a   1.000
_cell.length_b   1.000
_cell.length_c   1.000
_cell.angle_alpha   90.00
_cell.angle_beta   90.00
_cell.angle_gamma   90.00
#
_symmetry.space_group_name_H-M   'P 1'
#
loop_
_entity.id
_entity.type
_entity.pdbx_description
1 polymer ?
#
loop_
_entity_poly.entity_id
_entity_poly.type
_entity_poly.pdbx_seq_one_letter_code
_entity_poly.pdbx_strand_id
1 'polypeptide(L)'
;MWSFLRGKKRSERSSEDATPRDDALSTLARERRDAATQRAAEGEREQPAPAEHPATETGGYEVVVDRHLDEVGAGIAPEQDEYDLPVTPREHRPLSRDDRVADALDRWSQQITGGLHAPSFLTQIRAGGVVLDLTHSHPSGLAQLLAGRGPTRLSSLVREVGALADARAHARSIREIAERHAEEVGLTTCHLGIGEAIWYPEDGSEPIHAPVLVRPITLRLRGNAREDVDLEVDATADLNPVLLRSLREAGVAVDARALLATTDSTHGFDPTPVLDAFRSLGQPLPGFRVVHALVVGNLMDAAGSVAEDLAADRPDWSASPLVAALAGDEGARAVVRADDAEEQIPEIPEGELVAAVDPGHREVLARVLAGQDLAVATPPGADSLDLVVDLAQELNARGRTVLIVSQRRRNLSQLVEIARERGLDELVFDLSPDPSLQRNASAALLRSLRRAGSHGLGPEDGAPEGL
;
A
#
# COMPACT_ATOMS: atom_id res chain seq x y z
N MET A 1 0.82 -58.76 -26.97
CA MET A 1 0.54 -58.52 -28.40
C MET A 1 1.24 -57.20 -28.75
N TRP A 2 2.36 -57.31 -29.50
CA TRP A 2 3.26 -56.25 -30.07
C TRP A 2 3.92 -55.29 -29.06
N SER A 3 5.24 -55.15 -28.84
CA SER A 3 6.52 -55.39 -29.54
C SER A 3 7.07 -54.26 -30.44
N PHE A 4 8.31 -53.84 -30.11
CA PHE A 4 9.41 -53.29 -30.95
C PHE A 4 9.27 -51.86 -31.55
N LEU A 5 10.28 -50.97 -31.68
CA LEU A 5 11.77 -50.93 -31.60
C LEU A 5 12.20 -49.52 -31.11
N ARG A 6 13.21 -49.28 -30.25
CA ARG A 6 14.69 -49.45 -30.31
C ARG A 6 15.45 -48.55 -31.32
N GLY A 7 16.34 -47.70 -30.77
CA GLY A 7 17.60 -47.21 -31.38
C GLY A 7 17.66 -45.69 -31.58
N LYS A 8 18.77 -44.97 -31.37
CA LYS A 8 20.16 -45.37 -31.11
C LYS A 8 20.96 -44.12 -30.69
N LYS A 9 21.92 -44.32 -29.80
CA LYS A 9 22.94 -43.36 -29.34
C LYS A 9 24.10 -43.31 -30.35
N ARG A 10 24.60 -42.11 -30.70
CA ARG A 10 25.98 -41.75 -31.17
C ARG A 10 25.91 -40.35 -31.83
N SER A 11 26.92 -39.50 -31.85
CA SER A 11 28.18 -39.26 -31.11
C SER A 11 28.77 -38.00 -31.75
N GLU A 12 29.44 -37.19 -30.96
CA GLU A 12 30.35 -36.07 -31.29
C GLU A 12 30.95 -36.01 -32.70
N ARG A 13 30.87 -34.81 -33.28
CA ARG A 13 31.78 -34.08 -34.20
C ARG A 13 30.99 -32.82 -34.63
N SER A 14 31.51 -31.61 -34.76
CA SER A 14 32.83 -31.02 -34.62
C SER A 14 32.62 -29.51 -34.43
N SER A 15 33.61 -28.86 -33.83
CA SER A 15 33.84 -27.42 -33.78
C SER A 15 33.91 -26.76 -35.17
N GLU A 16 33.83 -25.42 -35.15
CA GLU A 16 33.79 -24.42 -36.27
C GLU A 16 32.33 -24.10 -36.66
N ASP A 17 31.79 -22.90 -36.53
CA ASP A 17 32.36 -21.55 -36.47
C ASP A 17 31.30 -20.65 -35.79
N ALA A 18 31.61 -20.05 -34.64
CA ALA A 18 30.70 -19.12 -33.97
C ALA A 18 31.49 -17.87 -33.58
N THR A 19 31.37 -16.86 -34.44
CA THR A 19 31.84 -15.50 -34.21
C THR A 19 31.25 -14.97 -32.90
N PRO A 20 32.04 -14.41 -31.97
CA PRO A 20 31.49 -13.86 -30.76
C PRO A 20 30.71 -12.59 -31.13
N ARG A 21 29.38 -12.63 -30.96
CA ARG A 21 28.57 -11.42 -30.95
C ARG A 21 28.93 -10.64 -29.70
N ASP A 22 29.63 -9.54 -29.91
CA ASP A 22 29.90 -8.50 -28.92
C ASP A 22 28.55 -8.01 -28.37
N ASP A 23 28.25 -8.42 -27.14
CA ASP A 23 27.01 -8.07 -26.45
C ASP A 23 27.18 -6.67 -25.85
N ALA A 24 26.48 -5.68 -26.40
CA ALA A 24 26.60 -4.26 -26.06
C ALA A 24 26.41 -3.95 -24.56
N LEU A 25 25.74 -4.85 -23.83
CA LEU A 25 25.57 -4.78 -22.38
C LEU A 25 26.86 -5.07 -21.60
N SER A 26 27.73 -5.92 -22.15
CA SER A 26 29.02 -6.27 -21.55
C SER A 26 30.03 -5.14 -21.70
N THR A 27 29.99 -4.39 -22.80
CA THR A 27 30.81 -3.20 -23.05
C THR A 27 30.42 -2.05 -22.11
N LEU A 28 29.13 -1.77 -21.96
CA LEU A 28 28.61 -0.77 -21.02
C LEU A 28 28.92 -1.11 -19.55
N ALA A 29 28.94 -2.39 -19.18
CA ALA A 29 29.31 -2.84 -17.85
C ALA A 29 30.83 -2.73 -17.56
N ARG A 30 31.66 -2.66 -18.60
CA ARG A 30 33.11 -2.44 -18.48
C ARG A 30 33.42 -0.95 -18.40
N GLU A 31 32.79 -0.13 -19.24
CA GLU A 31 32.91 1.34 -19.21
C GLU A 31 32.46 1.95 -17.86
N ARG A 32 31.40 1.42 -17.25
CA ARG A 32 30.97 1.88 -15.91
C ARG A 32 31.95 1.52 -14.80
N ARG A 33 32.66 0.39 -14.89
CA ARG A 33 33.68 0.01 -13.91
C ARG A 33 34.94 0.84 -14.06
N ASP A 34 35.35 1.13 -15.29
CA ASP A 34 36.52 1.95 -15.56
C ASP A 34 36.29 3.41 -15.11
N ALA A 35 35.09 3.96 -15.34
CA ALA A 35 34.70 5.29 -14.86
C ALA A 35 34.61 5.40 -13.32
N ALA A 36 34.17 4.33 -12.63
CA ALA A 36 34.16 4.29 -11.17
C ALA A 36 35.59 4.23 -10.59
N THR A 37 36.50 3.53 -11.27
CA THR A 37 37.91 3.41 -10.85
C THR A 37 38.68 4.72 -11.06
N GLN A 38 38.36 5.49 -12.11
CA GLN A 38 38.94 6.82 -12.34
C GLN A 38 38.47 7.86 -11.31
N ARG A 39 37.18 7.86 -10.92
CA ARG A 39 36.66 8.78 -9.89
C ARG A 39 37.24 8.49 -8.50
N ALA A 40 37.52 7.22 -8.19
CA ALA A 40 38.20 6.86 -6.95
C ALA A 40 39.66 7.34 -6.93
N ALA A 41 40.34 7.37 -8.08
CA ALA A 41 41.72 7.85 -8.18
C ALA A 41 41.85 9.39 -8.17
N GLU A 42 40.82 10.12 -8.60
CA GLU A 42 40.77 11.59 -8.58
C GLU A 42 40.41 12.17 -7.20
N GLY A 43 39.71 11.41 -6.34
CA GLY A 43 39.32 11.84 -4.99
C GLY A 43 40.43 11.86 -3.94
N GLU A 44 41.59 11.24 -4.21
CA GLU A 44 42.71 11.13 -3.26
C GLU A 44 43.86 12.14 -3.51
N ARG A 45 43.72 13.07 -4.45
CA ARG A 45 44.76 14.07 -4.74
C ARG A 45 44.22 15.51 -4.79
N GLU A 46 43.94 16.10 -3.63
CA GLU A 46 44.23 17.53 -3.40
C GLU A 46 43.93 17.95 -1.96
N GLN A 47 44.99 18.24 -1.21
CA GLN A 47 44.91 19.08 -0.01
C GLN A 47 46.22 19.86 0.12
N PRO A 48 46.25 21.18 -0.15
CA PRO A 48 47.43 21.99 0.15
C PRO A 48 47.31 22.64 1.54
N ALA A 49 48.47 22.77 2.19
CA ALA A 49 48.70 23.38 3.50
C ALA A 49 48.39 24.90 3.54
N PRO A 50 48.14 25.50 4.72
CA PRO A 50 47.79 26.91 4.81
C PRO A 50 49.02 27.81 4.71
N ALA A 51 48.90 28.89 3.95
CA ALA A 51 49.85 29.99 3.89
C ALA A 51 49.27 31.25 4.55
N GLU A 52 50.07 31.87 5.41
CA GLU A 52 49.82 33.17 6.06
C GLU A 52 49.73 34.31 5.03
N HIS A 53 48.84 35.28 5.26
CA HIS A 53 49.01 36.63 4.69
C HIS A 53 48.58 37.74 5.67
N PRO A 54 49.28 38.90 5.65
CA PRO A 54 49.16 39.96 6.65
C PRO A 54 48.16 41.08 6.26
N ALA A 55 48.02 42.01 7.21
CA ALA A 55 47.10 43.13 7.32
C ALA A 55 46.91 44.05 6.10
N THR A 56 45.74 44.69 6.05
CA THR A 56 45.57 46.00 5.40
C THR A 56 44.47 46.81 6.10
N GLU A 57 44.86 47.95 6.66
CA GLU A 57 43.97 49.03 7.11
C GLU A 57 43.45 49.81 5.89
N THR A 58 42.17 50.20 5.87
CA THR A 58 41.75 51.56 5.45
C THR A 58 40.25 51.80 5.68
N GLY A 59 39.93 53.00 6.19
CA GLY A 59 38.75 53.75 5.78
C GLY A 59 37.56 53.68 6.74
N GLY A 60 37.48 54.66 7.64
CA GLY A 60 36.45 54.79 8.65
C GLY A 60 35.13 55.39 8.15
N TYR A 61 34.07 55.06 8.89
CA TYR A 61 33.01 55.99 9.27
C TYR A 61 32.61 55.67 10.71
N GLU A 62 32.71 56.69 11.55
CA GLU A 62 32.37 56.70 12.96
C GLU A 62 30.88 57.05 13.11
N VAL A 63 30.11 56.19 13.78
CA VAL A 63 28.76 56.52 14.25
C VAL A 63 28.73 56.31 15.76
N VAL A 64 28.78 57.44 16.46
CA VAL A 64 28.57 57.60 17.91
C VAL A 64 27.10 58.00 18.11
N VAL A 65 26.37 57.43 19.08
CA VAL A 65 25.89 58.03 20.36
C VAL A 65 24.53 57.30 20.61
N ASP A 66 24.13 56.78 21.78
CA ASP A 66 24.15 57.37 23.11
C ASP A 66 24.14 56.34 24.27
N ARG A 67 24.60 56.83 25.41
CA ARG A 67 24.73 56.22 26.74
C ARG A 67 23.36 56.23 27.46
N HIS A 68 23.03 55.44 28.48
CA HIS A 68 23.75 54.98 29.66
C HIS A 68 22.86 53.93 30.35
N LEU A 69 23.43 52.85 30.89
CA LEU A 69 23.06 52.34 32.22
C LEU A 69 24.33 51.80 32.88
N ASP A 70 24.56 52.24 34.11
CA ASP A 70 25.77 52.04 34.87
C ASP A 70 25.95 50.59 35.36
N GLU A 71 27.23 50.19 35.39
CA GLU A 71 27.90 49.29 36.35
C GLU A 71 27.27 47.93 36.68
N VAL A 72 27.77 46.89 36.01
CA VAL A 72 28.28 45.70 36.73
C VAL A 72 29.56 45.23 36.02
N GLY A 73 30.67 45.20 36.76
CA GLY A 73 31.96 44.81 36.23
C GLY A 73 31.93 43.44 35.56
N ALA A 74 32.37 43.38 34.30
CA ALA A 74 32.77 42.14 33.67
C ALA A 74 34.05 41.64 34.35
N GLY A 75 33.88 41.02 35.53
CA GLY A 75 34.85 40.05 36.00
C GLY A 75 34.99 39.01 34.90
N ILE A 76 36.24 38.76 34.48
CA ILE A 76 36.61 37.69 33.57
C ILE A 76 35.81 36.45 33.99
N ALA A 77 34.89 35.99 33.13
CA ALA A 77 34.21 34.73 33.35
C ALA A 77 35.33 33.69 33.49
N PRO A 78 35.38 32.91 34.58
CA PRO A 78 36.39 31.89 34.73
C PRO A 78 36.31 30.99 33.51
N GLU A 79 37.46 30.67 32.90
CA GLU A 79 37.54 29.67 31.83
C GLU A 79 36.86 28.41 32.36
N GLN A 80 35.64 28.16 31.87
CA GLN A 80 34.97 26.91 32.15
C GLN A 80 35.64 25.90 31.23
N ASP A 81 36.51 25.08 31.80
CA ASP A 81 37.05 23.90 31.13
C ASP A 81 35.86 23.11 30.56
N GLU A 82 35.73 23.09 29.24
CA GLU A 82 34.65 22.41 28.50
C GLU A 82 34.64 20.88 28.74
N TYR A 83 35.64 20.38 29.48
CA TYR A 83 35.81 19.00 29.91
C TYR A 83 35.21 18.67 31.28
N ASP A 84 34.73 19.66 32.05
CA ASP A 84 34.19 19.47 33.41
C ASP A 84 32.65 19.58 33.47
N LEU A 85 31.98 19.61 32.31
CA LEU A 85 30.56 19.33 32.25
C LEU A 85 30.35 17.90 32.76
N PRO A 86 29.55 17.65 33.82
CA PRO A 86 29.18 16.29 34.17
C PRO A 86 28.50 15.71 32.94
N VAL A 87 29.19 14.81 32.23
CA VAL A 87 28.57 13.91 31.28
C VAL A 87 27.68 13.05 32.16
N THR A 88 26.44 13.48 32.38
CA THR A 88 25.44 12.65 33.02
C THR A 88 25.41 11.40 32.16
N PRO A 89 25.86 10.23 32.66
CA PRO A 89 25.70 9.01 31.91
C PRO A 89 24.20 8.93 31.70
N ARG A 90 23.76 9.05 30.44
CA ARG A 90 22.37 8.73 30.11
C ARG A 90 22.28 7.25 30.43
N GLU A 91 21.82 6.93 31.64
CA GLU A 91 21.52 5.55 32.00
C GLU A 91 20.64 5.05 30.86
N HIS A 92 21.12 4.02 30.16
CA HIS A 92 20.30 3.33 29.16
C HIS A 92 19.13 2.73 29.92
N ARG A 93 18.08 3.55 30.12
CA ARG A 93 16.83 3.08 30.67
C ARG A 93 16.37 2.00 29.69
N PRO A 94 16.19 0.74 30.13
CA PRO A 94 15.61 -0.26 29.26
C PRO A 94 14.28 0.30 28.77
N LEU A 95 14.07 0.27 27.44
CA LEU A 95 12.85 0.76 26.81
C LEU A 95 11.64 0.23 27.59
N SER A 96 10.64 1.08 27.83
CA SER A 96 9.39 0.59 28.41
C SER A 96 8.66 -0.29 27.39
N ARG A 97 7.62 -1.01 27.85
CA ARG A 97 6.74 -1.76 26.95
C ARG A 97 6.16 -0.86 25.87
N ASP A 98 5.69 0.33 26.26
CA ASP A 98 5.11 1.31 25.34
C ASP A 98 6.14 1.80 24.31
N ASP A 99 7.39 2.05 24.73
CA ASP A 99 8.45 2.47 23.81
C ASP A 99 8.79 1.38 22.79
N ARG A 100 8.84 0.11 23.22
CA ARG A 100 9.11 -1.03 22.30
C ARG A 100 7.98 -1.21 21.29
N VAL A 101 6.73 -1.11 21.74
CA VAL A 101 5.57 -1.23 20.87
C VAL A 101 5.52 -0.06 19.88
N ALA A 102 5.77 1.16 20.34
CA ALA A 102 5.85 2.33 19.48
C ALA A 102 6.92 2.16 18.38
N ASP A 103 8.15 1.78 18.75
CA ASP A 103 9.23 1.53 17.78
C ASP A 103 8.86 0.41 16.79
N ALA A 104 8.23 -0.67 17.27
CA ALA A 104 7.78 -1.76 16.41
C ALA A 104 6.70 -1.32 15.42
N LEU A 105 5.68 -0.57 15.87
CA LEU A 105 4.63 -0.03 15.00
C LEU A 105 5.21 0.90 13.93
N ASP A 106 6.16 1.77 14.30
CA ASP A 106 6.84 2.67 13.37
C ASP A 106 7.62 1.87 12.30
N ARG A 107 8.37 0.84 12.72
CA ARG A 107 9.08 -0.04 11.78
C ARG A 107 8.14 -0.85 10.89
N TRP A 108 7.04 -1.40 11.42
CA TRP A 108 6.07 -2.16 10.63
C TRP A 108 5.36 -1.26 9.62
N SER A 109 4.98 -0.04 10.02
CA SER A 109 4.41 0.97 9.14
C SER A 109 5.36 1.28 7.98
N GLN A 110 6.64 1.51 8.26
CA GLN A 110 7.67 1.74 7.22
C GLN A 110 7.84 0.55 6.27
N GLN A 111 7.78 -0.68 6.78
CA GLN A 111 7.85 -1.90 5.98
C GLN A 111 6.64 -2.04 5.06
N ILE A 112 5.45 -1.74 5.57
CA ILE A 112 4.19 -1.78 4.82
C ILE A 112 4.17 -0.71 3.72
N THR A 113 4.69 0.49 3.99
CA THR A 113 4.77 1.58 3.00
C THR A 113 5.94 1.43 2.02
N GLY A 114 6.74 0.37 2.10
CA GLY A 114 7.87 0.14 1.17
C GLY A 114 9.02 1.14 1.33
N GLY A 115 9.11 1.83 2.48
CA GLY A 115 10.02 2.93 2.73
C GLY A 115 9.55 4.27 2.13
N LEU A 116 9.95 5.39 2.76
CA LEU A 116 9.54 6.76 2.45
C LEU A 116 9.85 7.25 1.01
N HIS A 117 10.55 6.47 0.18
CA HIS A 117 11.21 6.95 -1.06
C HIS A 117 11.03 6.07 -2.30
N ALA A 118 10.25 4.98 -2.26
CA ALA A 118 9.92 4.27 -3.49
C ALA A 118 8.87 5.06 -4.28
N PRO A 119 9.09 5.39 -5.56
CA PRO A 119 8.10 6.10 -6.36
C PRO A 119 6.83 5.25 -6.47
N SER A 120 5.72 5.77 -5.94
CA SER A 120 4.40 5.15 -6.05
C SER A 120 3.60 5.89 -7.10
N PHE A 121 2.52 5.30 -7.60
CA PHE A 121 1.60 5.99 -8.51
C PHE A 121 1.01 7.28 -7.88
N LEU A 122 0.99 7.41 -6.55
CA LEU A 122 0.53 8.62 -5.84
C LEU A 122 1.57 9.72 -5.74
N THR A 123 2.87 9.40 -5.79
CA THR A 123 3.96 10.39 -5.72
C THR A 123 4.57 10.66 -7.08
N GLN A 124 4.47 9.72 -8.00
CA GLN A 124 5.02 9.78 -9.34
C GLN A 124 4.09 9.07 -10.33
N ILE A 125 3.10 9.80 -10.85
CA ILE A 125 2.03 9.30 -11.74
C ILE A 125 2.57 8.63 -13.03
N ARG A 126 3.82 8.94 -13.42
CA ARG A 126 4.49 8.42 -14.64
C ARG A 126 5.78 7.63 -14.37
N ALA A 127 6.27 7.55 -13.14
CA ALA A 127 7.55 6.88 -12.86
C ALA A 127 7.42 5.36 -12.68
N GLY A 128 6.19 4.83 -12.56
CA GLY A 128 5.96 3.40 -12.61
C GLY A 128 6.43 2.83 -13.95
N GLY A 129 7.19 1.73 -13.94
CA GLY A 129 7.79 1.15 -15.15
C GLY A 129 6.78 0.76 -16.25
N VAL A 130 5.49 0.61 -15.91
CA VAL A 130 4.40 0.35 -16.87
C VAL A 130 3.23 1.27 -16.57
N VAL A 131 3.05 2.31 -17.39
CA VAL A 131 1.90 3.23 -17.35
C VAL A 131 1.30 3.41 -18.74
N LEU A 132 -0.02 3.64 -18.78
CA LEU A 132 -0.75 3.96 -20.01
C LEU A 132 -1.14 5.43 -19.96
N ASP A 133 -0.45 6.25 -20.75
CA ASP A 133 -0.74 7.68 -20.86
C ASP A 133 -1.86 7.93 -21.88
N LEU A 134 -2.97 8.48 -21.39
CA LEU A 134 -4.16 8.86 -22.13
C LEU A 134 -4.33 10.37 -22.23
N THR A 135 -3.34 11.17 -21.80
CA THR A 135 -3.40 12.64 -21.73
C THR A 135 -3.74 13.28 -23.08
N HIS A 136 -3.28 12.70 -24.19
CA HIS A 136 -3.52 13.22 -25.54
C HIS A 136 -4.53 12.37 -26.35
N SER A 137 -5.50 11.75 -25.67
CA SER A 137 -6.52 10.91 -26.30
C SER A 137 -7.50 11.71 -27.18
N HIS A 138 -8.13 11.02 -28.12
CA HIS A 138 -9.17 11.60 -28.98
C HIS A 138 -10.36 12.10 -28.14
N PRO A 139 -10.85 13.35 -28.33
CA PRO A 139 -11.85 13.96 -27.45
C PRO A 139 -13.13 13.16 -27.29
N SER A 140 -13.64 12.58 -28.38
CA SER A 140 -14.87 11.76 -28.33
C SER A 140 -14.72 10.49 -27.49
N GLY A 141 -13.55 9.84 -27.54
CA GLY A 141 -13.28 8.66 -26.71
C GLY A 141 -13.10 9.05 -25.25
N LEU A 142 -12.44 10.20 -25.01
CA LEU A 142 -12.25 10.70 -23.66
C LEU A 142 -13.57 11.09 -22.99
N ALA A 143 -14.46 11.77 -23.71
CA ALA A 143 -15.79 12.10 -23.22
C ALA A 143 -16.58 10.84 -22.84
N GLN A 144 -16.46 9.77 -23.63
CA GLN A 144 -17.08 8.47 -23.32
C GLN A 144 -16.49 7.85 -22.04
N LEU A 145 -15.15 7.88 -21.91
CA LEU A 145 -14.44 7.32 -20.75
C LEU A 145 -14.84 8.05 -19.45
N LEU A 146 -14.81 9.38 -19.45
CA LEU A 146 -15.13 10.19 -18.27
C LEU A 146 -16.62 10.12 -17.93
N ALA A 147 -17.51 10.02 -18.92
CA ALA A 147 -18.94 9.87 -18.67
C ALA A 147 -19.29 8.59 -17.89
N GLY A 148 -18.42 7.57 -17.87
CA GLY A 148 -18.61 6.35 -17.07
C GLY A 148 -19.84 5.52 -17.45
N ARG A 149 -20.39 5.72 -18.67
CA ARG A 149 -21.64 5.06 -19.12
C ARG A 149 -21.40 3.67 -19.72
N GLY A 150 -20.25 3.04 -19.44
CA GLY A 150 -19.88 1.70 -19.90
C GLY A 150 -18.46 1.60 -20.48
N PRO A 151 -18.14 0.45 -21.10
CA PRO A 151 -16.80 0.16 -21.59
C PRO A 151 -16.41 1.05 -22.77
N THR A 152 -15.24 1.70 -22.67
CA THR A 152 -14.65 2.53 -23.72
C THR A 152 -13.49 1.80 -24.38
N ARG A 153 -13.48 1.75 -25.71
CA ARG A 153 -12.40 1.08 -26.46
C ARG A 153 -11.12 1.89 -26.43
N LEU A 154 -9.99 1.24 -26.21
CA LEU A 154 -8.68 1.86 -26.35
C LEU A 154 -8.45 2.42 -27.76
N SER A 155 -8.93 1.72 -28.79
CA SER A 155 -8.91 2.21 -30.18
C SER A 155 -9.76 3.46 -30.44
N SER A 156 -10.75 3.77 -29.59
CA SER A 156 -11.49 5.02 -29.65
C SER A 156 -10.73 6.20 -29.03
N LEU A 157 -9.79 5.91 -28.10
CA LEU A 157 -8.94 6.88 -27.41
C LEU A 157 -7.67 7.18 -28.21
N VAL A 158 -7.00 6.14 -28.71
CA VAL A 158 -5.74 6.25 -29.46
C VAL A 158 -5.98 5.81 -30.92
N ARG A 159 -5.92 6.77 -31.84
CA ARG A 159 -6.22 6.53 -33.27
C ARG A 159 -4.99 6.24 -34.13
N GLU A 160 -3.82 6.68 -33.69
CA GLU A 160 -2.59 6.48 -34.43
C GLU A 160 -2.13 5.02 -34.28
N VAL A 161 -1.78 4.37 -35.40
CA VAL A 161 -1.57 2.90 -35.43
C VAL A 161 -0.37 2.48 -34.57
N GLY A 162 0.74 3.22 -34.62
CA GLY A 162 1.93 2.95 -33.81
C GLY A 162 1.64 3.13 -32.33
N ALA A 163 1.16 4.32 -31.95
CA ALA A 163 0.79 4.62 -30.57
C ALA A 163 -0.28 3.65 -30.01
N LEU A 164 -1.22 3.17 -30.83
CA LEU A 164 -2.23 2.20 -30.40
C LEU A 164 -1.62 0.82 -30.09
N ALA A 165 -0.61 0.39 -30.84
CA ALA A 165 0.08 -0.87 -30.57
C ALA A 165 0.81 -0.82 -29.21
N ASP A 166 1.51 0.28 -28.95
CA ASP A 166 2.22 0.52 -27.69
C ASP A 166 1.24 0.67 -26.52
N ALA A 167 0.16 1.44 -26.70
CA ALA A 167 -0.90 1.58 -25.71
C ALA A 167 -1.53 0.23 -25.35
N ARG A 168 -1.76 -0.65 -26.34
CA ARG A 168 -2.27 -2.01 -26.10
C ARG A 168 -1.25 -2.87 -25.34
N ALA A 169 0.04 -2.74 -25.62
CA ALA A 169 1.08 -3.44 -24.87
C ALA A 169 1.09 -3.00 -23.40
N HIS A 170 1.09 -1.68 -23.15
CA HIS A 170 1.06 -1.12 -21.79
C HIS A 170 -0.20 -1.54 -21.04
N ALA A 171 -1.38 -1.44 -21.68
CA ALA A 171 -2.65 -1.85 -21.08
C ALA A 171 -2.65 -3.35 -20.71
N ARG A 172 -2.04 -4.22 -21.53
CA ARG A 172 -1.91 -5.64 -21.21
C ARG A 172 -1.00 -5.87 -20.01
N SER A 173 0.16 -5.23 -19.98
CA SER A 173 1.11 -5.35 -18.86
C SER A 173 0.52 -4.81 -17.55
N ILE A 174 -0.17 -3.67 -17.56
CA ILE A 174 -0.88 -3.13 -16.38
C ILE A 174 -1.93 -4.11 -15.88
N ARG A 175 -2.72 -4.69 -16.80
CA ARG A 175 -3.73 -5.69 -16.46
C ARG A 175 -3.10 -6.94 -15.84
N GLU A 176 -2.02 -7.45 -16.42
CA GLU A 176 -1.32 -8.64 -15.88
C GLU A 176 -0.73 -8.37 -14.48
N ILE A 177 -0.19 -7.16 -14.24
CA ILE A 177 0.25 -6.74 -12.91
C ILE A 177 -0.94 -6.64 -11.95
N ALA A 178 -2.06 -6.08 -12.39
CA ALA A 178 -3.28 -5.97 -11.58
C ALA A 178 -3.87 -7.33 -11.23
N GLU A 179 -3.93 -8.25 -12.20
CA GLU A 179 -4.38 -9.64 -12.01
C GLU A 179 -3.48 -10.35 -10.99
N ARG A 180 -2.15 -10.22 -11.12
CA ARG A 180 -1.20 -10.77 -10.15
C ARG A 180 -1.40 -10.20 -8.75
N HIS A 181 -1.53 -8.88 -8.60
CA HIS A 181 -1.79 -8.27 -7.29
C HIS A 181 -3.12 -8.71 -6.67
N ALA A 182 -4.15 -8.89 -7.50
CA ALA A 182 -5.44 -9.40 -7.05
C ALA A 182 -5.37 -10.88 -6.60
N GLU A 183 -4.52 -11.68 -7.23
CA GLU A 183 -4.30 -13.08 -6.86
C GLU A 183 -3.41 -13.25 -5.61
N GLU A 184 -2.31 -12.50 -5.56
CA GLU A 184 -1.26 -12.64 -4.54
C GLU A 184 -1.59 -11.92 -3.23
N VAL A 185 -2.21 -10.73 -3.32
CA VAL A 185 -2.45 -9.83 -2.17
C VAL A 185 -3.95 -9.50 -2.01
N GLY A 186 -4.80 -9.90 -2.96
CA GLY A 186 -6.24 -9.66 -2.88
C GLY A 186 -6.65 -8.22 -3.20
N LEU A 187 -5.76 -7.40 -3.77
CA LEU A 187 -6.00 -5.98 -4.00
C LEU A 187 -6.28 -5.66 -5.46
N THR A 188 -7.30 -4.85 -5.72
CA THR A 188 -7.53 -4.22 -7.04
C THR A 188 -6.62 -3.00 -7.17
N THR A 189 -5.59 -3.10 -8.01
CA THR A 189 -4.56 -2.05 -8.10
C THR A 189 -4.65 -1.17 -9.34
N CYS A 190 -5.54 -1.46 -10.29
CA CYS A 190 -5.62 -0.68 -11.54
C CYS A 190 -6.42 0.62 -11.34
N HIS A 191 -5.76 1.77 -11.49
CA HIS A 191 -6.35 3.09 -11.26
C HIS A 191 -6.04 4.06 -12.41
N LEU A 192 -6.97 4.96 -12.65
CA LEU A 192 -6.84 6.15 -13.50
C LEU A 192 -6.52 7.34 -12.61
N GLY A 193 -5.31 7.89 -12.76
CA GLY A 193 -4.93 9.19 -12.21
C GLY A 193 -5.38 10.31 -13.13
N ILE A 194 -5.99 11.36 -12.55
CA ILE A 194 -6.56 12.50 -13.27
C ILE A 194 -5.98 13.80 -12.70
N GLY A 195 -5.39 14.61 -13.58
CA GLY A 195 -4.65 15.82 -13.25
C GLY A 195 -3.32 15.50 -12.57
N GLU A 196 -2.25 16.19 -12.93
CA GLU A 196 -0.93 16.00 -12.34
C GLU A 196 -0.56 17.25 -11.54
N ALA A 197 -0.53 17.10 -10.22
CA ALA A 197 -0.03 18.10 -9.27
C ALA A 197 1.48 17.92 -9.12
N ILE A 198 2.22 19.03 -9.27
CA ILE A 198 3.68 19.05 -9.22
C ILE A 198 4.11 20.03 -8.14
N TRP A 199 4.92 19.59 -7.18
CA TRP A 199 5.52 20.46 -6.15
C TRP A 199 6.88 19.94 -5.68
N TYR A 200 7.64 20.79 -5.01
CA TYR A 200 8.94 20.46 -4.45
C TYR A 200 8.81 20.25 -2.94
N PRO A 201 9.21 19.09 -2.41
CA PRO A 201 9.29 18.86 -0.97
C PRO A 201 10.32 19.79 -0.29
N GLU A 202 10.11 20.10 0.98
CA GLU A 202 11.00 21.00 1.74
C GLU A 202 12.38 20.38 2.04
N ASP A 203 12.47 19.04 2.03
CA ASP A 203 13.72 18.31 2.26
C ASP A 203 14.71 18.37 1.07
N GLY A 204 14.33 19.05 -0.01
CA GLY A 204 15.16 19.21 -1.21
C GLY A 204 15.19 17.97 -2.12
N SER A 205 14.31 16.98 -1.89
CA SER A 205 14.16 15.82 -2.76
C SER A 205 13.61 16.18 -4.15
N GLU A 206 13.56 15.18 -5.05
CA GLU A 206 13.01 15.35 -6.40
C GLU A 206 11.55 15.84 -6.34
N PRO A 207 11.11 16.64 -7.34
CA PRO A 207 9.72 17.10 -7.38
C PRO A 207 8.76 15.92 -7.38
N ILE A 208 7.68 16.05 -6.62
CA ILE A 208 6.59 15.09 -6.59
C ILE A 208 5.68 15.37 -7.79
N HIS A 209 5.29 14.31 -8.51
CA HIS A 209 4.36 14.34 -9.63
C HIS A 209 3.14 13.47 -9.29
N ALA A 210 2.19 14.01 -8.55
CA ALA A 210 1.08 13.25 -8.00
C ALA A 210 -0.19 13.39 -8.85
N PRO A 211 -1.02 12.34 -9.02
CA PRO A 211 -2.38 12.53 -9.48
C PRO A 211 -3.15 13.41 -8.49
N VAL A 212 -4.06 14.28 -8.94
CA VAL A 212 -4.97 15.01 -8.03
C VAL A 212 -6.12 14.10 -7.61
N LEU A 213 -6.73 13.43 -8.59
CA LEU A 213 -7.82 12.48 -8.42
C LEU A 213 -7.34 11.10 -8.85
N VAL A 214 -7.80 10.08 -8.14
CA VAL A 214 -7.60 8.66 -8.48
C VAL A 214 -8.94 7.98 -8.60
N ARG A 215 -9.11 7.18 -9.64
CA ARG A 215 -10.37 6.52 -9.96
C ARG A 215 -10.12 5.06 -10.33
N PRO A 216 -10.76 4.06 -9.69
CA PRO A 216 -10.55 2.67 -10.07
C PRO A 216 -10.96 2.44 -11.54
N ILE A 217 -10.19 1.62 -12.26
CA ILE A 217 -10.46 1.31 -13.66
C ILE A 217 -10.20 -0.16 -13.97
N THR A 218 -11.18 -0.79 -14.62
CA THR A 218 -11.06 -2.18 -15.07
C THR A 218 -10.63 -2.23 -16.53
N LEU A 219 -9.59 -3.00 -16.82
CA LEU A 219 -9.11 -3.27 -18.18
C LEU A 219 -9.56 -4.66 -18.61
N ARG A 220 -10.40 -4.75 -19.65
CA ARG A 220 -10.90 -6.03 -20.17
C ARG A 220 -10.36 -6.28 -21.57
N LEU A 221 -9.81 -7.47 -21.80
CA LEU A 221 -9.42 -7.87 -23.14
C LEU A 221 -10.66 -8.17 -23.99
N ARG A 222 -10.69 -7.64 -25.21
CA ARG A 222 -11.80 -7.84 -26.15
C ARG A 222 -11.39 -8.70 -27.34
N GLY A 223 -12.31 -9.59 -27.73
CA GLY A 223 -12.22 -10.43 -28.93
C GLY A 223 -11.40 -11.70 -28.74
N ASN A 224 -11.63 -12.68 -29.61
CA ASN A 224 -11.01 -14.01 -29.54
C ASN A 224 -9.48 -13.95 -29.73
N ALA A 225 -8.99 -12.95 -30.47
CA ALA A 225 -7.56 -12.68 -30.68
C ALA A 225 -6.98 -11.59 -29.75
N ARG A 226 -7.75 -11.12 -28.74
CA ARG A 226 -7.31 -10.10 -27.76
C ARG A 226 -6.76 -8.83 -28.43
N GLU A 227 -7.35 -8.44 -29.55
CA GLU A 227 -6.83 -7.38 -30.42
C GLU A 227 -6.99 -5.99 -29.79
N ASP A 228 -8.01 -5.79 -28.96
CA ASP A 228 -8.31 -4.50 -28.33
C ASP A 228 -8.57 -4.62 -26.82
N VAL A 229 -8.54 -3.49 -26.13
CA VAL A 229 -8.77 -3.39 -24.68
C VAL A 229 -9.93 -2.45 -24.41
N ASP A 230 -10.86 -2.88 -23.57
CA ASP A 230 -11.91 -2.04 -23.00
C ASP A 230 -11.48 -1.47 -21.66
N LEU A 231 -11.72 -0.18 -21.50
CA LEU A 231 -11.49 0.59 -20.29
C LEU A 231 -12.86 0.90 -19.68
N GLU A 232 -13.07 0.46 -18.45
CA GLU A 232 -14.30 0.67 -17.70
C GLU A 232 -13.95 1.37 -16.38
N VAL A 233 -14.27 2.66 -16.29
CA VAL A 233 -13.99 3.49 -15.11
C VAL A 233 -15.09 3.31 -14.08
N ASP A 234 -14.71 3.11 -12.83
CA ASP A 234 -15.64 2.97 -11.71
C ASP A 234 -16.37 4.29 -11.42
N ALA A 235 -17.54 4.27 -10.79
CA ALA A 235 -18.25 5.49 -10.38
C ALA A 235 -17.52 6.24 -9.25
N THR A 236 -16.77 5.55 -8.39
CA THR A 236 -16.07 6.17 -7.26
C THR A 236 -14.83 6.91 -7.72
N ALA A 237 -14.56 8.07 -7.11
CA ALA A 237 -13.36 8.85 -7.30
C ALA A 237 -12.88 9.35 -5.94
N ASP A 238 -11.57 9.29 -5.72
CA ASP A 238 -10.93 9.72 -4.48
C ASP A 238 -9.87 10.78 -4.78
N LEU A 239 -9.58 11.60 -3.78
CA LEU A 239 -8.47 12.54 -3.83
C LEU A 239 -7.19 11.83 -3.41
N ASN A 240 -6.07 12.24 -3.99
CA ASN A 240 -4.79 11.67 -3.63
C ASN A 240 -4.43 11.99 -2.16
N PRO A 241 -4.26 10.98 -1.29
CA PRO A 241 -4.00 11.20 0.13
C PRO A 241 -2.63 11.83 0.39
N VAL A 242 -1.63 11.61 -0.47
CA VAL A 242 -0.29 12.22 -0.35
C VAL A 242 -0.39 13.73 -0.55
N LEU A 243 -1.18 14.17 -1.53
CA LEU A 243 -1.43 15.60 -1.78
C LEU A 243 -2.18 16.23 -0.60
N LEU A 244 -3.21 15.58 -0.08
CA LEU A 244 -3.96 16.06 1.09
C LEU A 244 -3.08 16.17 2.34
N ARG A 245 -2.21 15.17 2.57
CA ARG A 245 -1.24 15.19 3.68
C ARG A 245 -0.27 16.36 3.56
N SER A 246 0.32 16.56 2.39
CA SER A 246 1.26 17.66 2.12
C SER A 246 0.59 19.03 2.33
N LEU A 247 -0.65 19.19 1.87
CA LEU A 247 -1.43 20.42 2.10
C LEU A 247 -1.71 20.67 3.58
N ARG A 248 -2.09 19.62 4.32
CA ARG A 248 -2.34 19.70 5.76
C ARG A 248 -1.07 20.06 6.54
N GLU A 249 0.07 19.52 6.17
CA GLU A 249 1.38 19.87 6.73
C GLU A 249 1.73 21.34 6.44
N ALA A 250 1.39 21.85 5.26
CA ALA A 250 1.48 23.27 4.92
C ALA A 250 0.38 24.15 5.54
N GLY A 251 -0.46 23.61 6.44
CA GLY A 251 -1.50 24.36 7.16
C GLY A 251 -2.81 24.58 6.39
N VAL A 252 -3.02 23.88 5.27
CA VAL A 252 -4.24 23.97 4.47
C VAL A 252 -5.18 22.82 4.81
N ALA A 253 -6.33 23.14 5.41
CA ALA A 253 -7.40 22.17 5.63
C ALA A 253 -8.28 22.06 4.37
N VAL A 254 -8.46 20.84 3.88
CA VAL A 254 -9.26 20.55 2.68
C VAL A 254 -10.45 19.67 3.07
N ASP A 255 -11.67 20.12 2.77
CA ASP A 255 -12.85 19.26 2.82
C ASP A 255 -12.92 18.41 1.56
N ALA A 256 -12.33 17.22 1.64
CA ALA A 256 -12.26 16.26 0.54
C ALA A 256 -13.65 15.88 0.01
N ARG A 257 -14.62 15.69 0.90
CA ARG A 257 -15.98 15.27 0.53
C ARG A 257 -16.71 16.36 -0.24
N ALA A 258 -16.62 17.61 0.23
CA ALA A 258 -17.22 18.74 -0.46
C ALA A 258 -16.62 18.94 -1.86
N LEU A 259 -15.29 18.79 -2.00
CA LEU A 259 -14.63 18.88 -3.31
C LEU A 259 -15.04 17.74 -4.24
N LEU A 260 -15.05 16.50 -3.78
CA LEU A 260 -15.46 15.35 -4.60
C LEU A 260 -16.90 15.48 -5.10
N ALA A 261 -17.81 16.02 -4.29
CA ALA A 261 -19.19 16.29 -4.69
C ALA A 261 -19.31 17.28 -5.88
N THR A 262 -18.29 18.12 -6.13
CA THR A 262 -18.27 19.02 -7.31
C THR A 262 -17.93 18.31 -8.62
N THR A 263 -17.48 17.06 -8.57
CA THR A 263 -17.17 16.27 -9.77
C THR A 263 -18.41 15.69 -10.46
N ASP A 264 -19.55 15.65 -9.75
CA ASP A 264 -20.81 15.18 -10.31
C ASP A 264 -21.45 16.25 -11.20
N SER A 265 -21.48 16.00 -12.52
CA SER A 265 -22.14 16.88 -13.49
C SER A 265 -23.34 16.22 -14.17
N THR A 266 -24.19 17.01 -14.83
CA THR A 266 -25.36 16.53 -15.59
C THR A 266 -24.99 15.55 -16.71
N HIS A 267 -23.75 15.57 -17.17
CA HIS A 267 -23.29 14.73 -18.30
C HIS A 267 -22.41 13.55 -17.85
N GLY A 268 -22.05 13.48 -16.57
CA GLY A 268 -21.20 12.46 -15.98
C GLY A 268 -20.16 13.09 -15.07
N PHE A 269 -19.03 12.43 -14.90
CA PHE A 269 -17.94 12.93 -14.08
C PHE A 269 -17.16 14.06 -14.78
N ASP A 270 -16.98 15.20 -14.10
CA ASP A 270 -16.16 16.32 -14.54
C ASP A 270 -15.06 16.62 -13.50
N PRO A 271 -13.76 16.40 -13.81
CA PRO A 271 -12.69 16.68 -12.87
C PRO A 271 -12.36 18.18 -12.75
N THR A 272 -12.81 19.01 -13.69
CA THR A 272 -12.35 20.40 -13.84
C THR A 272 -12.52 21.26 -12.58
N PRO A 273 -13.68 21.25 -11.89
CA PRO A 273 -13.89 22.05 -10.68
C PRO A 273 -12.87 21.73 -9.58
N VAL A 274 -12.55 20.45 -9.39
CA VAL A 274 -11.56 20.00 -8.41
C VAL A 274 -10.16 20.43 -8.82
N LEU A 275 -9.77 20.22 -10.08
CA LEU A 275 -8.45 20.63 -10.56
C LEU A 275 -8.22 22.14 -10.41
N ASP A 276 -9.25 22.95 -10.69
CA ASP A 276 -9.22 24.41 -10.53
C ASP A 276 -9.11 24.83 -9.05
N ALA A 277 -9.83 24.14 -8.15
CA ALA A 277 -9.72 24.36 -6.71
C ALA A 277 -8.30 24.09 -6.21
N PHE A 278 -7.69 22.96 -6.62
CA PHE A 278 -6.33 22.62 -6.20
C PHE A 278 -5.27 23.60 -6.69
N ARG A 279 -5.44 24.24 -7.86
CA ARG A 279 -4.53 25.31 -8.32
C ARG A 279 -4.45 26.49 -7.34
N SER A 280 -5.54 26.75 -6.61
CA SER A 280 -5.60 27.79 -5.58
C SER A 280 -5.17 27.27 -4.21
N LEU A 281 -5.65 26.09 -3.80
CA LEU A 281 -5.35 25.50 -2.50
C LEU A 281 -3.89 25.11 -2.33
N GLY A 282 -3.21 24.72 -3.40
CA GLY A 282 -1.82 24.28 -3.35
C GLY A 282 -0.77 25.38 -3.39
N GLN A 283 -1.15 26.66 -3.47
CA GLN A 283 -0.20 27.78 -3.47
C GLN A 283 0.83 27.77 -2.33
N PRO A 284 0.52 27.28 -1.10
CA PRO A 284 1.52 27.16 -0.05
C PRO A 284 2.63 26.14 -0.30
N LEU A 285 2.42 25.17 -1.20
CA LEU A 285 3.42 24.17 -1.54
C LEU A 285 4.45 24.77 -2.54
N PRO A 286 5.76 24.59 -2.32
CA PRO A 286 6.78 25.16 -3.21
C PRO A 286 6.64 24.70 -4.67
N GLY A 287 6.56 25.66 -5.59
CA GLY A 287 6.49 25.40 -7.03
C GLY A 287 5.21 24.69 -7.50
N PHE A 288 4.15 24.70 -6.67
CA PHE A 288 2.91 23.97 -6.93
C PHE A 288 2.24 24.38 -8.24
N ARG A 289 1.92 23.39 -9.07
CA ARG A 289 1.10 23.57 -10.28
C ARG A 289 0.30 22.32 -10.59
N VAL A 290 -0.86 22.49 -11.23
CA VAL A 290 -1.69 21.37 -11.72
C VAL A 290 -1.77 21.43 -13.24
N VAL A 291 -1.34 20.35 -13.89
CA VAL A 291 -1.42 20.17 -15.35
C VAL A 291 -2.44 19.10 -15.72
N HIS A 292 -2.94 19.16 -16.96
CA HIS A 292 -3.83 18.12 -17.48
C HIS A 292 -3.05 16.82 -17.66
N ALA A 293 -3.52 15.75 -17.05
CA ALA A 293 -2.96 14.41 -17.18
C ALA A 293 -4.05 13.37 -17.01
N LEU A 294 -3.97 12.29 -17.79
CA LEU A 294 -4.81 11.11 -17.65
C LEU A 294 -3.90 9.90 -17.81
N VAL A 295 -3.61 9.22 -16.71
CA VAL A 295 -2.64 8.13 -16.71
C VAL A 295 -3.25 6.94 -16.01
N VAL A 296 -3.19 5.77 -16.64
CA VAL A 296 -3.60 4.51 -16.02
C VAL A 296 -2.36 3.76 -15.53
N GLY A 297 -2.41 3.28 -14.31
CA GLY A 297 -1.29 2.55 -13.70
C GLY A 297 -1.74 1.64 -12.56
N ASN A 298 -0.80 0.83 -12.07
CA ASN A 298 -1.01 0.02 -10.89
C ASN A 298 -0.64 0.82 -9.63
N LEU A 299 -1.66 1.20 -8.88
CA LEU A 299 -1.57 1.77 -7.55
C LEU A 299 -1.77 0.66 -6.52
N MET A 300 -0.76 0.42 -5.69
CA MET A 300 -0.86 -0.47 -4.53
C MET A 300 -1.01 0.39 -3.27
N ASP A 301 -2.22 0.91 -3.06
CA ASP A 301 -2.54 1.74 -1.88
C ASP A 301 -3.24 0.94 -0.78
N ALA A 302 -2.64 -0.17 -0.37
CA ALA A 302 -3.01 -0.80 0.90
C ALA A 302 -2.15 -0.30 2.05
N ALA A 303 -1.04 0.39 1.74
CA ALA A 303 -0.10 0.79 2.76
C ALA A 303 -0.54 2.04 3.53
N GLY A 304 -1.20 3.00 2.86
CA GLY A 304 -1.61 4.25 3.47
C GLY A 304 -2.64 4.07 4.59
N SER A 305 -3.74 3.38 4.31
CA SER A 305 -4.80 3.14 5.30
C SER A 305 -4.32 2.26 6.45
N VAL A 306 -3.56 1.20 6.16
CA VAL A 306 -3.01 0.31 7.20
C VAL A 306 -1.98 1.05 8.05
N ALA A 307 -1.16 1.93 7.46
CA ALA A 307 -0.23 2.77 8.21
C ALA A 307 -0.95 3.78 9.11
N GLU A 308 -2.08 4.34 8.66
CA GLU A 308 -2.93 5.22 9.47
C GLU A 308 -3.58 4.45 10.63
N ASP A 309 -4.10 3.24 10.38
CA ASP A 309 -4.67 2.37 11.41
C ASP A 309 -3.62 1.96 12.46
N LEU A 310 -2.38 1.67 12.03
CA LEU A 310 -1.26 1.37 12.94
C LEU A 310 -0.82 2.60 13.76
N ALA A 311 -1.03 3.80 13.24
CA ALA A 311 -0.73 5.03 13.96
C ALA A 311 -1.85 5.41 14.95
N ALA A 312 -3.08 5.00 14.68
CA ALA A 312 -4.22 5.17 15.57
C ALA A 312 -4.10 4.27 16.82
N ASP A 313 -4.73 4.72 17.92
CA ASP A 313 -4.95 3.92 19.13
C ASP A 313 -3.72 3.22 19.72
N ARG A 314 -2.55 3.88 19.69
CA ARG A 314 -1.29 3.37 20.29
C ARG A 314 -1.43 2.78 21.72
N PRO A 315 -2.25 3.35 22.63
CA PRO A 315 -2.45 2.74 23.94
C PRO A 315 -3.08 1.34 23.88
N ASP A 316 -3.97 1.08 22.93
CA ASP A 316 -4.64 -0.22 22.79
C ASP A 316 -3.66 -1.27 22.24
N TRP A 317 -2.82 -0.87 21.27
CA TRP A 317 -1.73 -1.71 20.78
C TRP A 317 -0.75 -2.08 21.88
N SER A 318 -0.37 -1.12 22.73
CA SER A 318 0.57 -1.40 23.81
C SER A 318 -0.05 -2.24 24.93
N ALA A 319 -1.36 -2.15 25.16
CA ALA A 319 -2.09 -2.96 26.13
C ALA A 319 -2.15 -4.46 25.75
N SER A 320 -2.10 -4.82 24.46
CA SER A 320 -2.14 -6.21 24.00
C SER A 320 -0.85 -6.98 24.33
N PRO A 321 -0.91 -8.10 25.10
CA PRO A 321 0.27 -8.92 25.40
C PRO A 321 0.90 -9.54 24.14
N LEU A 322 0.09 -9.97 23.18
CA LEU A 322 0.58 -10.56 21.93
C LEU A 322 1.39 -9.53 21.12
N VAL A 323 0.86 -8.31 20.96
CA VAL A 323 1.53 -7.24 20.21
C VAL A 323 2.83 -6.84 20.89
N ALA A 324 2.83 -6.69 22.22
CA ALA A 324 4.03 -6.42 22.99
C ALA A 324 5.07 -7.55 22.88
N ALA A 325 4.65 -8.82 22.88
CA ALA A 325 5.55 -9.96 22.70
C ALA A 325 6.20 -9.99 21.31
N LEU A 326 5.43 -9.65 20.26
CA LEU A 326 5.93 -9.48 18.89
C LEU A 326 6.87 -8.28 18.76
N ALA A 327 6.60 -7.19 19.49
CA ALA A 327 7.46 -6.00 19.57
C ALA A 327 8.77 -6.24 20.33
N GLY A 328 8.91 -7.36 21.04
CA GLY A 328 10.14 -7.74 21.72
C GLY A 328 10.12 -7.60 23.24
N ASP A 329 8.95 -7.43 23.85
CA ASP A 329 8.82 -7.39 25.31
C ASP A 329 8.91 -8.80 25.91
N GLU A 330 9.94 -9.05 26.74
CA GLU A 330 10.17 -10.36 27.36
C GLU A 330 9.11 -10.73 28.40
N GLY A 331 8.55 -9.74 29.11
CA GLY A 331 7.47 -9.99 30.07
C GLY A 331 6.21 -10.47 29.37
N ALA A 332 5.83 -9.81 28.29
CA ALA A 332 4.70 -10.21 27.45
C ALA A 332 4.92 -11.58 26.78
N ARG A 333 6.15 -11.88 26.32
CA ARG A 333 6.52 -13.22 25.82
C ARG A 333 6.34 -14.30 26.86
N ALA A 334 6.67 -14.02 28.12
CA ALA A 334 6.47 -14.97 29.21
C ALA A 334 4.97 -15.21 29.48
N VAL A 335 4.13 -14.16 29.43
CA VAL A 335 2.67 -14.28 29.58
C VAL A 335 2.09 -15.15 28.46
N VAL A 336 2.37 -14.82 27.19
CA VAL A 336 1.84 -15.58 26.04
C VAL A 336 2.30 -17.05 26.06
N ARG A 337 3.51 -17.33 26.53
CA ARG A 337 4.01 -18.72 26.70
C ARG A 337 3.43 -19.43 27.93
N ALA A 338 3.10 -18.70 28.98
CA ALA A 338 2.52 -19.29 30.18
C ALA A 338 1.10 -19.78 29.91
N ASP A 339 0.34 -19.06 29.07
CA ASP A 339 -0.98 -19.51 28.62
C ASP A 339 -0.90 -20.86 27.87
N ASP A 340 0.14 -21.09 27.07
CA ASP A 340 0.38 -22.37 26.38
C ASP A 340 0.75 -23.53 27.35
N ALA A 341 1.20 -23.20 28.56
CA ALA A 341 1.63 -24.16 29.58
C ALA A 341 0.53 -24.58 30.57
N GLU A 342 -0.71 -24.08 30.44
CA GLU A 342 -1.83 -24.58 31.25
C GLU A 342 -2.08 -26.07 30.98
N GLU A 343 -1.65 -26.90 31.93
CA GLU A 343 -1.83 -28.35 31.93
C GLU A 343 -3.33 -28.69 31.98
N GLN A 344 -3.80 -29.31 30.89
CA GLN A 344 -5.12 -29.94 30.71
C GLN A 344 -6.28 -28.99 30.41
N ILE A 345 -6.29 -28.51 29.16
CA ILE A 345 -7.48 -27.92 28.56
C ILE A 345 -8.57 -29.01 28.44
N PRO A 346 -9.78 -28.80 28.97
CA PRO A 346 -10.84 -29.79 28.91
C PRO A 346 -11.20 -30.14 27.47
N GLU A 347 -11.29 -31.44 27.16
CA GLU A 347 -11.80 -31.89 25.86
C GLU A 347 -13.28 -31.50 25.73
N ILE A 348 -13.67 -30.99 24.56
CA ILE A 348 -15.06 -30.65 24.25
C ILE A 348 -15.80 -31.94 23.89
N PRO A 349 -16.86 -32.33 24.63
CA PRO A 349 -17.66 -33.50 24.29
C PRO A 349 -18.31 -33.35 22.91
N GLU A 350 -18.39 -34.43 22.12
CA GLU A 350 -18.98 -34.38 20.77
C GLU A 350 -20.44 -33.89 20.76
N GLY A 351 -21.20 -34.15 21.83
CA GLY A 351 -22.59 -33.70 21.97
C GLY A 351 -22.76 -32.20 22.20
N GLU A 352 -21.68 -31.47 22.50
CA GLU A 352 -21.68 -30.01 22.68
C GLU A 352 -21.26 -29.25 21.41
N LEU A 353 -20.85 -29.96 20.36
CA LEU A 353 -20.48 -29.39 19.08
C LEU A 353 -21.71 -29.23 18.19
N VAL A 354 -21.71 -28.18 17.36
CA VAL A 354 -22.76 -27.95 16.36
C VAL A 354 -22.48 -28.67 15.04
N ALA A 355 -21.24 -29.10 14.80
CA ALA A 355 -20.85 -29.93 13.66
C ALA A 355 -19.91 -31.07 14.05
N ALA A 356 -19.77 -32.03 13.14
CA ALA A 356 -18.73 -33.05 13.22
C ALA A 356 -17.37 -32.41 12.93
N VAL A 357 -16.59 -32.18 13.97
CA VAL A 357 -15.25 -31.57 13.90
C VAL A 357 -14.18 -32.65 14.04
N ASP A 358 -13.19 -32.65 13.15
CA ASP A 358 -12.06 -33.59 13.20
C ASP A 358 -11.33 -33.51 14.57
N PRO A 359 -10.88 -34.64 15.16
CA PRO A 359 -10.20 -34.62 16.46
C PRO A 359 -9.03 -33.63 16.56
N GLY A 360 -8.25 -33.44 15.49
CA GLY A 360 -7.16 -32.46 15.47
C GLY A 360 -7.67 -31.02 15.52
N HIS A 361 -8.81 -30.74 14.86
CA HIS A 361 -9.46 -29.44 14.90
C HIS A 361 -10.11 -29.18 16.27
N ARG A 362 -10.63 -30.21 16.94
CA ARG A 362 -11.18 -30.12 18.30
C ARG A 362 -10.14 -29.70 19.32
N GLU A 363 -8.90 -30.18 19.21
CA GLU A 363 -7.80 -29.75 20.09
C GLU A 363 -7.50 -28.25 19.94
N VAL A 364 -7.48 -27.75 18.70
CA VAL A 364 -7.30 -26.31 18.43
C VAL A 364 -8.49 -25.52 18.96
N LEU A 365 -9.72 -25.98 18.73
CA LEU A 365 -10.93 -25.33 19.24
C LEU A 365 -10.93 -25.20 20.76
N ALA A 366 -10.54 -26.25 21.48
CA ALA A 366 -10.48 -26.23 22.94
C ALA A 366 -9.53 -25.14 23.46
N ARG A 367 -8.35 -25.00 22.85
CA ARG A 367 -7.39 -23.93 23.14
C ARG A 367 -7.95 -22.54 22.84
N VAL A 368 -8.61 -22.36 21.69
CA VAL A 368 -9.24 -21.08 21.33
C VAL A 368 -10.36 -20.71 22.32
N LEU A 369 -11.17 -21.68 22.76
CA LEU A 369 -12.23 -21.45 23.74
C LEU A 369 -11.69 -21.13 25.14
N ALA A 370 -10.48 -21.61 25.48
CA ALA A 370 -9.76 -21.19 26.68
C ALA A 370 -9.23 -19.75 26.59
N GLY A 371 -9.32 -19.11 25.43
CA GLY A 371 -8.90 -17.72 25.21
C GLY A 371 -7.44 -17.56 24.81
N GLN A 372 -6.79 -18.64 24.35
CA GLN A 372 -5.38 -18.64 23.98
C GLN A 372 -5.13 -18.12 22.56
N ASP A 373 -4.00 -17.44 22.37
CA ASP A 373 -3.47 -17.03 21.06
C ASP A 373 -2.59 -18.15 20.47
N LEU A 374 -2.89 -18.62 19.25
CA LEU A 374 -2.28 -19.84 18.71
C LEU A 374 -1.66 -19.65 17.32
N ALA A 375 -0.53 -20.32 17.09
CA ALA A 375 0.06 -20.49 15.76
C ALA A 375 0.03 -21.98 15.38
N VAL A 376 -0.87 -22.35 14.46
CA VAL A 376 -1.06 -23.74 14.04
C VAL A 376 -0.28 -24.01 12.75
N ALA A 377 0.72 -24.90 12.84
CA ALA A 377 1.49 -25.32 11.67
C ALA A 377 0.74 -26.43 10.91
N THR A 378 0.20 -26.11 9.74
CA THR A 378 -0.50 -27.08 8.88
C THR A 378 0.40 -27.54 7.73
N PRO A 379 0.62 -28.86 7.53
CA PRO A 379 1.35 -29.37 6.37
C PRO A 379 0.67 -29.00 5.04
N PRO A 380 1.42 -28.94 3.92
CA PRO A 380 0.82 -28.74 2.61
C PRO A 380 -0.20 -29.84 2.29
N GLY A 381 -1.42 -29.44 1.90
CA GLY A 381 -2.52 -30.37 1.61
C GLY A 381 -3.32 -30.82 2.83
N ALA A 382 -3.04 -30.29 4.02
CA ALA A 382 -3.93 -30.41 5.18
C ALA A 382 -5.16 -29.51 5.04
N ASP A 383 -6.24 -29.88 5.72
CA ASP A 383 -7.56 -29.23 5.68
C ASP A 383 -7.60 -27.93 6.52
N SER A 384 -6.58 -27.09 6.35
CA SER A 384 -6.41 -25.81 7.06
C SER A 384 -7.60 -24.86 6.88
N LEU A 385 -8.26 -24.90 5.73
CA LEU A 385 -9.46 -24.10 5.48
C LEU A 385 -10.68 -24.68 6.21
N ASP A 386 -10.84 -26.00 6.24
CA ASP A 386 -11.89 -26.65 7.02
C ASP A 386 -11.72 -26.40 8.52
N LEU A 387 -10.48 -26.41 9.04
CA LEU A 387 -10.20 -26.00 10.42
C LEU A 387 -10.74 -24.60 10.71
N VAL A 388 -10.48 -23.63 9.83
CA VAL A 388 -10.96 -22.26 10.00
C VAL A 388 -12.49 -22.21 9.99
N VAL A 389 -13.15 -22.96 9.11
CA VAL A 389 -14.62 -23.03 9.06
C VAL A 389 -15.20 -23.71 10.31
N ASP A 390 -14.59 -24.81 10.77
CA ASP A 390 -14.98 -25.50 12.00
C ASP A 390 -14.90 -24.57 13.21
N LEU A 391 -13.77 -23.87 13.37
CA LEU A 391 -13.58 -22.87 14.42
C LEU A 391 -14.62 -21.74 14.32
N ALA A 392 -14.82 -21.19 13.12
CA ALA A 392 -15.76 -20.10 12.91
C ALA A 392 -17.20 -20.51 13.25
N GLN A 393 -17.62 -21.70 12.82
CA GLN A 393 -18.94 -22.25 13.09
C GLN A 393 -19.17 -22.45 14.59
N GLU A 394 -18.20 -23.05 15.29
CA GLU A 394 -18.30 -23.35 16.72
C GLU A 394 -18.24 -22.09 17.59
N LEU A 395 -17.43 -21.10 17.21
CA LEU A 395 -17.40 -19.79 17.88
C LEU A 395 -18.70 -19.02 17.65
N ASN A 396 -19.23 -19.03 16.43
CA ASN A 396 -20.49 -18.37 16.11
C ASN A 396 -21.68 -18.99 16.85
N ALA A 397 -21.72 -20.31 16.96
CA ALA A 397 -22.72 -21.03 17.76
C ALA A 397 -22.71 -20.63 19.24
N ARG A 398 -21.56 -20.19 19.76
CA ARG A 398 -21.38 -19.66 21.12
C ARG A 398 -21.57 -18.14 21.21
N GLY A 399 -22.13 -17.52 20.18
CA GLY A 399 -22.44 -16.09 20.12
C GLY A 399 -21.24 -15.18 19.88
N ARG A 400 -20.11 -15.71 19.39
CA ARG A 400 -18.91 -14.92 19.07
C ARG A 400 -18.95 -14.47 17.60
N THR A 401 -18.37 -13.30 17.34
CA THR A 401 -18.10 -12.81 15.98
C THR A 401 -16.68 -13.19 15.58
N VAL A 402 -16.50 -13.65 14.35
CA VAL A 402 -15.20 -14.12 13.85
C VAL A 402 -14.81 -13.31 12.62
N LEU A 403 -13.62 -12.69 12.67
CA LEU A 403 -13.00 -12.02 11.53
C LEU A 403 -11.92 -12.94 10.96
N ILE A 404 -12.04 -13.27 9.68
CA ILE A 404 -11.05 -14.09 8.98
C ILE A 404 -10.28 -13.18 8.02
N VAL A 405 -8.96 -13.16 8.19
CA VAL A 405 -8.03 -12.39 7.33
C VAL A 405 -7.12 -13.37 6.61
N SER A 406 -6.94 -13.19 5.31
CA SER A 406 -6.00 -13.98 4.50
C SER A 406 -5.25 -13.09 3.54
N GLN A 407 -3.98 -13.44 3.28
CA GLN A 407 -3.18 -12.76 2.26
C GLN A 407 -3.65 -13.11 0.84
N ARG A 408 -4.27 -14.29 0.64
CA ARG A 408 -4.64 -14.79 -0.68
C ARG A 408 -6.15 -14.80 -0.86
N ARG A 409 -6.62 -14.09 -1.89
CA ARG A 409 -8.06 -14.07 -2.25
C ARG A 409 -8.62 -15.46 -2.51
N ARG A 410 -7.83 -16.33 -3.16
CA ARG A 410 -8.24 -17.71 -3.43
C ARG A 410 -8.63 -18.47 -2.15
N ASN A 411 -7.92 -18.27 -1.05
CA ASN A 411 -8.23 -18.93 0.21
C ASN A 411 -9.56 -18.42 0.77
N LEU A 412 -9.82 -17.11 0.72
CA LEU A 412 -11.11 -16.52 1.12
C LEU A 412 -12.26 -17.05 0.27
N SER A 413 -12.08 -17.09 -1.06
CA SER A 413 -13.11 -17.64 -1.96
C SER A 413 -13.39 -19.12 -1.70
N GLN A 414 -12.34 -19.91 -1.39
CA GLN A 414 -12.52 -21.31 -1.01
C GLN A 414 -13.24 -21.46 0.34
N LEU A 415 -12.93 -20.63 1.34
CA LEU A 415 -13.64 -20.61 2.62
C LEU A 415 -15.14 -20.30 2.44
N VAL A 416 -15.47 -19.32 1.59
CA VAL A 416 -16.86 -18.98 1.26
C VAL A 416 -17.57 -20.17 0.59
N GLU A 417 -16.89 -20.91 -0.27
CA GLU A 417 -17.47 -22.11 -0.90
C GLU A 417 -17.70 -23.23 0.11
N ILE A 418 -16.70 -23.54 0.96
CA ILE A 418 -16.83 -24.55 2.02
C ILE A 418 -17.97 -24.17 2.98
N ALA A 419 -18.07 -22.90 3.37
CA ALA A 419 -19.15 -22.41 4.20
C ALA A 419 -20.52 -22.58 3.53
N ARG A 420 -20.63 -22.29 2.22
CA ARG A 420 -21.87 -22.49 1.45
C ARG A 420 -22.25 -23.97 1.38
N GLU A 421 -21.30 -24.85 1.10
CA GLU A 421 -21.52 -26.31 1.05
C GLU A 421 -22.03 -26.84 2.40
N ARG A 422 -21.64 -26.20 3.52
CA ARG A 422 -22.09 -26.52 4.87
C ARG A 422 -23.34 -25.76 5.32
N GLY A 423 -23.94 -24.94 4.47
CA GLY A 423 -25.15 -24.16 4.78
C GLY A 423 -24.93 -22.99 5.75
N LEU A 424 -23.71 -22.45 5.79
CA LEU A 424 -23.32 -21.31 6.63
C LEU A 424 -23.26 -20.00 5.82
N ASP A 425 -23.81 -19.97 4.60
CA ASP A 425 -23.72 -18.81 3.70
C ASP A 425 -24.29 -17.53 4.32
N GLU A 426 -25.36 -17.67 5.10
CA GLU A 426 -26.01 -16.55 5.81
C GLU A 426 -25.19 -15.99 6.98
N LEU A 427 -24.20 -16.73 7.47
CA LEU A 427 -23.28 -16.31 8.54
C LEU A 427 -21.99 -15.69 7.99
N VAL A 428 -21.74 -15.79 6.69
CA VAL A 428 -20.52 -15.28 6.06
C VAL A 428 -20.77 -13.91 5.46
N PHE A 429 -19.98 -12.94 5.93
CA PHE A 429 -19.92 -11.62 5.32
C PHE A 429 -18.59 -11.43 4.58
N ASP A 430 -18.62 -11.61 3.25
CA ASP A 430 -17.43 -11.48 2.41
C ASP A 430 -17.07 -10.00 2.19
N LEU A 431 -15.96 -9.58 2.81
CA LEU A 431 -15.38 -8.25 2.70
C LEU A 431 -14.32 -8.15 1.58
N SER A 432 -14.12 -9.20 0.78
CA SER A 432 -13.15 -9.19 -0.31
C SER A 432 -13.47 -8.04 -1.29
N PRO A 433 -12.47 -7.24 -1.70
CA PRO A 433 -12.69 -6.11 -2.60
C PRO A 433 -13.14 -6.63 -3.98
N ASP A 434 -14.44 -6.55 -4.21
CA ASP A 434 -15.04 -6.52 -5.52
C ASP A 434 -15.35 -5.04 -5.82
N PRO A 435 -14.92 -4.48 -6.97
CA PRO A 435 -15.29 -3.14 -7.41
C PRO A 435 -16.81 -2.88 -7.33
N SER A 436 -17.62 -3.93 -7.44
CA SER A 436 -19.07 -3.87 -7.26
C SER A 436 -19.54 -3.96 -5.79
N LEU A 437 -18.75 -4.55 -4.89
CA LEU A 437 -19.00 -4.58 -3.43
C LEU A 437 -18.52 -3.32 -2.72
N GLN A 438 -17.50 -2.59 -3.16
CA GLN A 438 -17.16 -1.29 -2.54
C GLN A 438 -18.35 -0.31 -2.59
N ARG A 439 -19.15 -0.36 -3.68
CA ARG A 439 -20.42 0.38 -3.80
C ARG A 439 -21.55 -0.17 -2.92
N ASN A 440 -21.45 -1.42 -2.46
CA ASN A 440 -22.52 -2.16 -1.82
C ASN A 440 -22.13 -2.73 -0.46
N ALA A 441 -20.99 -2.38 0.13
CA ALA A 441 -20.52 -3.00 1.37
C ALA A 441 -21.54 -2.76 2.50
N SER A 442 -22.07 -1.54 2.59
CA SER A 442 -23.17 -1.21 3.51
C SER A 442 -24.48 -1.92 3.16
N ALA A 443 -24.81 -2.10 1.88
CA ALA A 443 -26.04 -2.80 1.45
C ALA A 443 -25.93 -4.33 1.60
N ALA A 444 -24.75 -4.90 1.43
CA ALA A 444 -24.42 -6.29 1.66
C ALA A 444 -24.38 -6.56 3.17
N LEU A 445 -23.79 -5.65 3.96
CA LEU A 445 -23.80 -5.70 5.42
C LEU A 445 -25.23 -5.60 5.94
N LEU A 446 -26.02 -4.63 5.45
CA LEU A 446 -27.43 -4.51 5.82
C LEU A 446 -28.25 -5.72 5.40
N ARG A 447 -27.99 -6.33 4.22
CA ARG A 447 -28.66 -7.57 3.81
C ARG A 447 -28.27 -8.74 4.72
N SER A 448 -26.99 -8.91 5.03
CA SER A 448 -26.49 -9.95 5.93
C SER A 448 -27.05 -9.75 7.36
N LEU A 449 -27.01 -8.54 7.91
CA LEU A 449 -27.58 -8.20 9.22
C LEU A 449 -29.10 -8.38 9.28
N ARG A 450 -29.83 -8.03 8.20
CA ARG A 450 -31.29 -8.25 8.08
C ARG A 450 -31.63 -9.74 8.00
N ARG A 451 -30.81 -10.56 7.34
CA ARG A 451 -31.02 -12.01 7.25
C ARG A 451 -30.60 -12.74 8.52
N ALA A 452 -29.55 -12.29 9.19
CA ALA A 452 -29.11 -12.79 10.50
C ALA A 452 -30.04 -12.41 11.67
N GLY A 453 -31.21 -11.79 11.40
CA GLY A 453 -32.28 -11.59 12.38
C GLY A 453 -32.03 -10.53 13.45
N SER A 454 -30.95 -9.75 13.35
CA SER A 454 -30.62 -8.69 14.34
C SER A 454 -31.42 -7.39 14.15
N HIS A 455 -32.14 -7.23 13.04
CA HIS A 455 -33.10 -6.15 12.80
C HIS A 455 -34.45 -6.73 12.37
N GLY A 456 -35.44 -6.66 13.25
CA GLY A 456 -36.77 -7.25 13.07
C GLY A 456 -37.52 -6.67 11.86
N LEU A 457 -38.16 -7.55 11.11
CA LEU A 457 -39.10 -7.22 10.06
C LEU A 457 -40.28 -6.43 10.65
N GLY A 458 -40.39 -5.14 10.28
CA GLY A 458 -41.67 -4.46 10.28
C GLY A 458 -42.54 -4.99 9.13
N PRO A 459 -43.87 -5.08 9.29
CA PRO A 459 -44.76 -5.76 8.35
C PRO A 459 -44.92 -5.10 6.97
N GLU A 460 -44.18 -4.05 6.63
CA GLU A 460 -44.41 -3.25 5.42
C GLU A 460 -43.45 -3.52 4.25
N ASP A 461 -42.37 -4.29 4.44
CA ASP A 461 -41.34 -4.49 3.39
C ASP A 461 -41.36 -5.89 2.74
N GLY A 462 -42.52 -6.56 2.75
CA GLY A 462 -42.75 -7.71 1.88
C GLY A 462 -42.70 -7.26 0.41
N ALA A 463 -41.67 -7.66 -0.33
CA ALA A 463 -41.59 -7.43 -1.77
C ALA A 463 -42.87 -7.93 -2.48
N PRO A 464 -43.33 -7.27 -3.56
CA PRO A 464 -44.48 -7.76 -4.31
C PRO A 464 -44.08 -9.06 -5.02
N GLU A 465 -44.74 -10.16 -4.66
CA GLU A 465 -44.70 -11.40 -5.43
C GLU A 465 -45.36 -11.17 -6.80
N GLY A 466 -44.59 -11.40 -7.87
CA GLY A 466 -45.08 -11.89 -9.17
C GLY A 466 -45.64 -10.86 -10.16
N LEU A 467 -44.90 -10.66 -11.26
CA LEU A 467 -45.26 -11.17 -12.60
C LEU A 467 -44.06 -11.13 -13.55
#